data_AF-A0A7S4VHV8-F1
#
_entry.id   AF-A0A7S4VHV8-F1
#
_cell.length_a   1.000
_cell.length_b   1.000
_cell.length_c   1.000
_cell.angle_alpha   90.00
_cell.angle_beta   90.00
_cell.angle_gamma   90.00
#
_symmetry.space_group_name_H-M   'P 1'
#
loop_
_entity.id
_entity.type
_entity.pdbx_description
1 polymer ?
#
loop_
_entity_poly.entity_id
_entity_poly.type
_entity_poly.pdbx_seq_one_letter_code
_entity_poly.pdbx_strand_id
1 'polypeptide(L)'
;MTANPLSGTPFATLVSEDIRQFINTHNLDESARAKLEALPMDQQVDVISQDVANVRNISAVVISRASRCQREGSKFAGPSGQEYVAGIVAKFVAMLGLDEKAAASLKNLPAKDQVAVMVKDMEGVTNPSGVVDSRVRKIQQSGLTIQQAGFVGRGASVPTGGAPAPRLGATVPTDATQYLEQAYQAFLAQYNVDLRAQEQVSQLSPLEKLEVISQSMDNVYNPSGAVASRCAKVKGRPVVLGPRAAQWVAEVAQLFCKSFGIDSSSDAFSVLQALPADKQFEVCSQSLAGARNPQSVLYCRMQKLSGTPVAPQALGYQTVPALQAPHTLSMMGCAGGEVESFIARYKLDERAAGVLRDLAARDPTAAEEVMRHPITAEVRNPSGVIHARVTSRMGVSKRAGAAGAALRAAPY
;
A
#
# COMPACT_ATOMS: atom_id res chain seq x y z
N MET A 1 27.00 -27.70 30.94
CA MET A 1 25.75 -27.61 30.16
C MET A 1 26.07 -27.85 28.70
N THR A 2 26.10 -29.12 28.29
CA THR A 2 26.24 -29.53 26.89
C THR A 2 24.89 -29.32 26.22
N ALA A 3 24.78 -28.34 25.32
CA ALA A 3 23.60 -28.18 24.49
C ALA A 3 23.38 -29.48 23.71
N ASN A 4 22.21 -30.11 23.88
CA ASN A 4 21.85 -31.35 23.20
C ASN A 4 21.64 -31.00 21.72
N PRO A 5 22.54 -31.38 20.78
CA PRO A 5 22.56 -30.79 19.43
C PRO A 5 21.65 -31.52 18.42
N LEU A 6 20.64 -32.29 18.87
CA LEU A 6 19.94 -33.23 17.99
C LEU A 6 18.42 -33.24 18.13
N SER A 7 17.77 -32.14 18.53
CA SER A 7 16.33 -31.98 18.32
C SER A 7 16.04 -31.56 16.87
N GLY A 8 16.25 -32.49 15.93
CA GLY A 8 15.83 -32.34 14.54
C GLY A 8 14.33 -32.58 14.40
N THR A 9 13.67 -31.84 13.51
CA THR A 9 12.24 -32.06 13.24
C THR A 9 12.03 -33.48 12.67
N PRO A 10 10.91 -34.17 12.94
CA PRO A 10 10.66 -35.52 12.42
C PRO A 10 10.80 -35.62 10.89
N PHE A 11 10.38 -34.57 10.18
CA PHE A 11 10.56 -34.45 8.74
C PHE A 11 12.04 -34.28 8.34
N ALA A 12 12.79 -33.41 9.04
CA ALA A 12 14.21 -33.23 8.76
C ALA A 12 14.98 -34.54 8.99
N THR A 13 14.61 -35.34 9.99
CA THR A 13 15.19 -36.67 10.23
C THR A 13 14.91 -37.62 9.07
N LEU A 14 13.65 -37.72 8.62
CA LEU A 14 13.27 -38.57 7.47
C LEU A 14 14.03 -38.19 6.20
N VAL A 15 14.07 -36.90 5.87
CA VAL A 15 14.76 -36.44 4.66
C VAL A 15 16.27 -36.58 4.78
N SER A 16 16.85 -36.32 5.96
CA SER A 16 18.29 -36.51 6.19
C SER A 16 18.71 -37.97 6.05
N GLU A 17 17.86 -38.92 6.45
CA GLU A 17 18.10 -40.36 6.27
C GLU A 17 18.05 -40.74 4.79
N ASP A 18 17.02 -40.30 4.06
CA ASP A 18 16.91 -40.53 2.61
C ASP A 18 18.11 -39.90 1.85
N ILE A 19 18.58 -38.71 2.24
CA ILE A 19 19.76 -38.06 1.64
C ILE A 19 21.04 -38.87 1.90
N ARG A 20 21.26 -39.33 3.14
CA ARG A 20 22.41 -40.18 3.47
C ARG A 20 22.38 -41.48 2.69
N GLN A 21 21.21 -42.09 2.57
CA GLN A 21 21.03 -43.29 1.76
C GLN A 21 21.37 -43.01 0.29
N PHE A 22 20.86 -41.91 -0.28
CA PHE A 22 21.15 -41.51 -1.65
C PHE A 22 22.65 -41.28 -1.90
N ILE A 23 23.34 -40.57 -1.00
CA ILE A 23 24.79 -40.33 -1.06
C ILE A 23 25.56 -41.66 -1.09
N ASN A 24 25.21 -42.59 -0.20
CA ASN A 24 25.88 -43.88 -0.07
C ASN A 24 25.58 -44.81 -1.26
N THR A 25 24.33 -44.91 -1.68
CA THR A 25 23.90 -45.77 -2.80
C THR A 25 24.54 -45.36 -4.12
N HIS A 26 24.69 -44.05 -4.35
CA HIS A 26 25.26 -43.53 -5.59
C HIS A 26 26.74 -43.17 -5.51
N ASN A 27 27.40 -43.39 -4.35
CA ASN A 27 28.79 -43.06 -4.09
C ASN A 27 29.14 -41.62 -4.51
N LEU A 28 28.34 -40.64 -4.05
CA LEU A 28 28.59 -39.23 -4.40
C LEU A 28 29.95 -38.79 -3.86
N ASP A 29 30.69 -38.04 -4.68
CA ASP A 29 31.95 -37.44 -4.23
C ASP A 29 31.71 -36.36 -3.17
N GLU A 30 32.78 -36.00 -2.45
CA GLU A 30 32.70 -35.06 -1.33
C GLU A 30 32.20 -33.67 -1.77
N SER A 31 32.51 -33.26 -3.01
CA SER A 31 32.05 -31.96 -3.53
C SER A 31 30.55 -31.96 -3.82
N ALA A 32 30.02 -33.02 -4.41
CA ALA A 32 28.59 -33.19 -4.68
C ALA A 32 27.80 -33.34 -3.38
N ARG A 33 28.31 -34.12 -2.43
CA ARG A 33 27.76 -34.28 -1.09
C ARG A 33 27.66 -32.94 -0.36
N ALA A 34 28.78 -32.24 -0.19
CA ALA A 34 28.80 -30.96 0.53
C ALA A 34 27.85 -29.95 -0.09
N LYS A 35 27.74 -29.94 -1.43
CA LYS A 35 26.85 -29.04 -2.15
C LYS A 35 25.37 -29.41 -1.98
N LEU A 36 25.02 -30.69 -1.93
CA LEU A 36 23.66 -31.16 -1.66
C LEU A 36 23.25 -30.81 -0.23
N GLU A 37 24.09 -31.13 0.76
CA GLU A 37 23.82 -30.88 2.19
C GLU A 37 23.72 -29.37 2.52
N ALA A 38 24.38 -28.51 1.75
CA ALA A 38 24.30 -27.05 1.92
C ALA A 38 23.00 -26.42 1.39
N LEU A 39 22.16 -27.16 0.64
CA LEU A 39 20.91 -26.63 0.12
C LEU A 39 19.83 -26.52 1.20
N PRO A 40 18.86 -25.59 1.05
CA PRO A 40 17.60 -25.65 1.80
C PRO A 40 16.88 -26.99 1.61
N MET A 41 16.14 -27.44 2.62
CA MET A 41 15.52 -28.77 2.66
C MET A 41 14.60 -29.05 1.45
N ASP A 42 13.82 -28.07 1.02
CA ASP A 42 12.96 -28.20 -0.16
C ASP A 42 13.76 -28.44 -1.45
N GLN A 43 14.92 -27.80 -1.57
CA GLN A 43 15.81 -28.00 -2.71
C GLN A 43 16.55 -29.34 -2.63
N GLN A 44 16.90 -29.82 -1.43
CA GLN A 44 17.49 -31.16 -1.24
C GLN A 44 16.53 -32.24 -1.75
N VAL A 45 15.26 -32.17 -1.34
CA VAL A 45 14.19 -33.08 -1.80
C VAL A 45 14.02 -33.03 -3.32
N ASP A 46 14.01 -31.84 -3.93
CA ASP A 46 13.88 -31.69 -5.39
C ASP A 46 15.05 -32.35 -6.14
N VAL A 47 16.28 -32.23 -5.64
CA VAL A 47 17.47 -32.82 -6.26
C VAL A 47 17.45 -34.35 -6.21
N ILE A 48 17.14 -34.94 -5.06
CA ILE A 48 17.16 -36.40 -4.86
C ILE A 48 15.93 -37.09 -5.47
N SER A 49 14.82 -36.37 -5.67
CA SER A 49 13.59 -36.91 -6.27
C SER A 49 13.69 -37.22 -7.77
N GLN A 50 14.72 -36.70 -8.44
CA GLN A 50 14.88 -36.84 -9.88
C GLN A 50 15.65 -38.11 -10.23
N ASP A 51 15.12 -38.89 -11.18
CA ASP A 51 15.74 -40.14 -11.64
C ASP A 51 17.22 -39.96 -12.07
N VAL A 52 18.05 -40.93 -11.71
CA VAL A 52 19.49 -41.01 -11.99
C VAL A 52 19.92 -42.33 -12.66
N ALA A 53 18.98 -43.22 -13.01
CA ALA A 53 19.27 -44.58 -13.49
C ALA A 53 20.19 -44.66 -14.72
N ASN A 54 20.19 -43.63 -15.59
CA ASN A 54 20.95 -43.60 -16.84
C ASN A 54 22.09 -42.56 -16.86
N VAL A 55 22.56 -42.14 -15.69
CA VAL A 55 23.57 -41.07 -15.60
C VAL A 55 24.98 -41.66 -15.50
N ARG A 56 25.86 -41.28 -16.44
CA ARG A 56 27.27 -41.72 -16.46
C ARG A 56 28.09 -41.21 -15.27
N ASN A 57 27.82 -39.99 -14.80
CA ASN A 57 28.48 -39.38 -13.65
C ASN A 57 27.44 -38.68 -12.78
N ILE A 58 27.03 -39.37 -11.71
CA ILE A 58 25.93 -38.94 -10.83
C ILE A 58 26.34 -37.69 -10.03
N SER A 59 27.59 -37.62 -9.53
CA SER A 59 28.11 -36.46 -8.80
C SER A 59 28.00 -35.16 -9.60
N ALA A 60 28.40 -35.18 -10.88
CA ALA A 60 28.29 -34.01 -11.75
C ALA A 60 26.83 -33.58 -11.97
N VAL A 61 25.91 -34.54 -12.10
CA VAL A 61 24.47 -34.26 -12.25
C VAL A 61 23.88 -33.68 -10.97
N VAL A 62 24.22 -34.21 -9.80
CA VAL A 62 23.78 -33.68 -8.50
C VAL A 62 24.27 -32.24 -8.32
N ILE A 63 25.56 -31.95 -8.61
CA ILE A 63 26.11 -30.59 -8.56
C ILE A 63 25.37 -29.64 -9.50
N SER A 64 25.09 -30.07 -10.73
CA SER A 64 24.36 -29.26 -11.71
C SER A 64 22.92 -28.98 -11.27
N ARG A 65 22.22 -29.99 -10.74
CA ARG A 65 20.85 -29.88 -10.21
C ARG A 65 20.81 -28.97 -8.98
N ALA A 66 21.74 -29.13 -8.05
CA ALA A 66 21.87 -28.28 -6.87
C ALA A 66 22.06 -26.80 -7.26
N SER A 67 23.00 -26.52 -8.18
CA SER A 67 23.18 -25.16 -8.70
C SER A 67 21.97 -24.62 -9.45
N ARG A 68 21.20 -25.48 -10.13
CA ARG A 68 19.94 -25.06 -10.77
C ARG A 68 18.89 -24.68 -9.74
N CYS A 69 18.72 -25.50 -8.70
CA CYS A 69 17.78 -25.23 -7.61
C CYS A 69 18.11 -23.93 -6.87
N GLN A 70 19.40 -23.63 -6.66
CA GLN A 70 19.82 -22.36 -6.05
C GLN A 70 19.45 -21.13 -6.89
N ARG A 71 19.47 -21.24 -8.23
CA ARG A 71 19.17 -20.12 -9.14
C ARG A 71 17.68 -19.97 -9.42
N GLU A 72 16.99 -21.09 -9.62
CA GLU A 72 15.62 -21.13 -10.14
C GLU A 72 14.58 -21.47 -9.05
N GLY A 73 15.02 -21.88 -7.87
CA GLY A 73 14.18 -22.46 -6.83
C GLY A 73 13.84 -23.93 -7.07
N SER A 74 13.19 -24.55 -6.08
CA SER A 74 12.67 -25.91 -6.15
C SER A 74 11.46 -25.96 -7.10
N LYS A 75 11.48 -26.90 -8.05
CA LYS A 75 10.43 -26.97 -9.09
C LYS A 75 9.37 -28.02 -8.82
N PHE A 76 9.72 -29.19 -8.25
CA PHE A 76 8.79 -30.30 -7.94
C PHE A 76 7.80 -30.69 -9.07
N ALA A 77 8.01 -30.21 -10.30
CA ALA A 77 7.00 -30.25 -11.36
C ALA A 77 6.99 -31.58 -12.13
N GLY A 78 8.01 -32.41 -11.93
CA GLY A 78 8.11 -33.71 -12.57
C GLY A 78 7.29 -34.79 -11.85
N PRO A 79 6.79 -35.81 -12.57
CA PRO A 79 6.05 -36.93 -11.97
C PRO A 79 6.88 -37.69 -10.92
N SER A 80 8.19 -37.89 -11.15
CA SER A 80 9.09 -38.51 -10.17
C SER A 80 9.21 -37.69 -8.89
N GLY A 81 9.19 -36.36 -9.01
CA GLY A 81 9.19 -35.44 -7.87
C GLY A 81 7.93 -35.60 -7.01
N GLN A 82 6.77 -35.69 -7.65
CA GLN A 82 5.50 -35.88 -6.96
C GLN A 82 5.40 -37.24 -6.27
N GLU A 83 5.86 -38.31 -6.94
CA GLU A 83 5.86 -39.67 -6.38
C GLU A 83 6.77 -39.77 -5.15
N TYR A 84 7.98 -39.19 -5.23
CA TYR A 84 8.91 -39.16 -4.10
C TYR A 84 8.33 -38.41 -2.90
N VAL A 85 7.77 -37.21 -3.12
CA VAL A 85 7.15 -36.42 -2.04
C VAL A 85 5.94 -37.17 -1.46
N ALA A 86 5.12 -37.82 -2.27
CA ALA A 86 4.01 -38.65 -1.78
C ALA A 86 4.48 -39.79 -0.87
N GLY A 87 5.61 -40.42 -1.19
CA GLY A 87 6.26 -41.41 -0.33
C GLY A 87 6.69 -40.84 1.02
N ILE A 88 7.34 -39.67 1.04
CA ILE A 88 7.73 -39.00 2.29
C ILE A 88 6.49 -38.57 3.10
N VAL A 89 5.45 -38.04 2.46
CA VAL A 89 4.18 -37.70 3.10
C VAL A 89 3.56 -38.92 3.78
N ALA A 90 3.58 -40.09 3.13
CA ALA A 90 3.07 -41.33 3.72
C ALA A 90 3.86 -41.73 4.99
N LYS A 91 5.21 -41.68 4.93
CA LYS A 91 6.07 -41.93 6.10
C LYS A 91 5.79 -40.94 7.24
N PHE A 92 5.65 -39.65 6.92
CA PHE A 92 5.38 -38.59 7.89
C PHE A 92 4.01 -38.71 8.56
N VAL A 93 2.96 -39.03 7.78
CA VAL A 93 1.60 -39.31 8.29
C VAL A 93 1.63 -40.49 9.27
N ALA A 94 2.31 -41.58 8.91
CA ALA A 94 2.44 -42.76 9.75
C ALA A 94 3.23 -42.47 11.04
N MET A 95 4.35 -41.75 10.93
CA MET A 95 5.22 -41.41 12.06
C MET A 95 4.53 -40.53 13.11
N LEU A 96 3.75 -39.54 12.69
CA LEU A 96 3.05 -38.64 13.61
C LEU A 96 1.66 -39.14 14.02
N GLY A 97 1.18 -40.24 13.43
CA GLY A 97 -0.18 -40.74 13.66
C GLY A 97 -1.26 -39.72 13.29
N LEU A 98 -1.10 -39.05 12.14
CA LEU A 98 -2.09 -38.05 11.70
C LEU A 98 -3.44 -38.71 11.43
N ASP A 99 -4.52 -38.03 11.79
CA ASP A 99 -5.86 -38.49 11.47
C ASP A 99 -6.13 -38.47 9.95
N GLU A 100 -7.13 -39.23 9.52
CA GLU A 100 -7.43 -39.42 8.09
C GLU A 100 -7.75 -38.09 7.39
N LYS A 101 -8.40 -37.15 8.10
CA LYS A 101 -8.79 -35.85 7.54
C LYS A 101 -7.58 -34.94 7.33
N ALA A 102 -6.69 -34.83 8.31
CA ALA A 102 -5.46 -34.05 8.22
C ALA A 102 -4.51 -34.67 7.20
N ALA A 103 -4.40 -36.00 7.15
CA ALA A 103 -3.61 -36.72 6.16
C ALA A 103 -4.14 -36.49 4.73
N ALA A 104 -5.45 -36.59 4.51
CA ALA A 104 -6.06 -36.29 3.21
C ALA A 104 -5.84 -34.83 2.81
N SER A 105 -5.99 -33.89 3.75
CA SER A 105 -5.79 -32.46 3.49
C SER A 105 -4.34 -32.15 3.10
N LEU A 106 -3.36 -32.79 3.75
CA LEU A 106 -1.95 -32.68 3.38
C LEU A 106 -1.68 -33.29 1.99
N LYS A 107 -2.17 -34.51 1.73
CA LYS A 107 -1.97 -35.21 0.43
C LYS A 107 -2.57 -34.47 -0.77
N ASN A 108 -3.62 -33.70 -0.56
CA ASN A 108 -4.28 -32.93 -1.62
C ASN A 108 -3.58 -31.60 -1.95
N LEU A 109 -2.55 -31.19 -1.19
CA LEU A 109 -1.76 -30.01 -1.51
C LEU A 109 -0.78 -30.28 -2.67
N PRO A 110 -0.35 -29.24 -3.41
CA PRO A 110 0.81 -29.34 -4.30
C PRO A 110 2.07 -29.79 -3.54
N ALA A 111 2.96 -30.56 -4.19
CA ALA A 111 4.16 -31.13 -3.56
C ALA A 111 5.04 -30.10 -2.82
N LYS A 112 5.21 -28.91 -3.41
CA LYS A 112 5.93 -27.80 -2.78
C LYS A 112 5.31 -27.39 -1.43
N ASP A 113 3.99 -27.31 -1.39
CA ASP A 113 3.25 -26.89 -0.21
C ASP A 113 3.22 -28.00 0.85
N GLN A 114 3.18 -29.28 0.43
CA GLN A 114 3.34 -30.42 1.33
C GLN A 114 4.67 -30.34 2.09
N VAL A 115 5.78 -30.15 1.37
CA VAL A 115 7.11 -29.98 1.97
C VAL A 115 7.13 -28.76 2.91
N ALA A 116 6.54 -27.64 2.50
CA ALA A 116 6.48 -26.43 3.34
C ALA A 116 5.72 -26.65 4.66
N VAL A 117 4.67 -27.48 4.68
CA VAL A 117 3.97 -27.86 5.93
C VAL A 117 4.85 -28.71 6.83
N MET A 118 5.59 -29.65 6.22
CA MET A 118 6.36 -30.68 6.92
C MET A 118 7.72 -30.18 7.45
N VAL A 119 8.34 -29.18 6.81
CA VAL A 119 9.61 -28.57 7.24
C VAL A 119 9.53 -27.96 8.64
N LYS A 120 8.35 -27.45 9.02
CA LYS A 120 8.16 -26.78 10.31
C LYS A 120 8.11 -27.78 11.45
N ASP A 121 8.78 -27.42 12.55
CA ASP A 121 8.93 -28.26 13.73
C ASP A 121 7.59 -28.73 14.34
N MET A 122 7.59 -29.96 14.85
CA MET A 122 6.46 -30.66 15.46
C MET A 122 6.81 -31.19 16.87
N GLU A 123 7.98 -30.86 17.41
CA GLU A 123 8.38 -31.28 18.76
C GLU A 123 7.45 -30.67 19.83
N GLY A 124 7.08 -31.50 20.82
CA GLY A 124 6.21 -31.07 21.93
C GLY A 124 4.75 -30.80 21.55
N VAL A 125 4.34 -31.09 20.32
CA VAL A 125 2.96 -30.88 19.88
C VAL A 125 2.06 -32.00 20.43
N THR A 126 1.05 -31.63 21.22
CA THR A 126 0.07 -32.57 21.81
C THR A 126 -0.95 -33.09 20.81
N ASN A 127 -1.28 -32.32 19.77
CA ASN A 127 -2.21 -32.70 18.70
C ASN A 127 -1.60 -32.38 17.32
N PRO A 128 -0.82 -33.31 16.74
CA PRO A 128 -0.14 -33.08 15.47
C PRO A 128 -1.12 -32.89 14.31
N SER A 129 -2.25 -33.61 14.28
CA SER A 129 -3.27 -33.47 13.25
C SER A 129 -3.84 -32.05 13.18
N GLY A 130 -4.18 -31.45 14.33
CA GLY A 130 -4.70 -30.08 14.40
C GLY A 130 -3.69 -29.03 13.93
N VAL A 131 -2.40 -29.23 14.21
CA VAL A 131 -1.33 -28.34 13.75
C VAL A 131 -1.11 -28.45 12.24
N VAL A 132 -1.03 -29.67 11.70
CA VAL A 132 -0.90 -29.90 10.24
C VAL A 132 -2.09 -29.30 9.50
N ASP A 133 -3.33 -29.60 9.92
CA ASP A 133 -4.55 -29.08 9.30
C ASP A 133 -4.61 -27.54 9.34
N SER A 134 -4.18 -26.92 10.45
CA SER A 134 -4.09 -25.46 10.55
C SER A 134 -3.02 -24.86 9.62
N ARG A 135 -1.89 -25.54 9.42
CA ARG A 135 -0.85 -25.13 8.46
C ARG A 135 -1.34 -25.26 7.01
N VAL A 136 -2.03 -26.36 6.68
CA VAL A 136 -2.64 -26.58 5.37
C VAL A 136 -3.63 -25.47 5.06
N ARG A 137 -4.54 -25.14 5.98
CA ARG A 137 -5.46 -24.00 5.83
C ARG A 137 -4.73 -22.68 5.62
N LYS A 138 -3.68 -22.42 6.40
CA LYS A 138 -2.88 -21.18 6.26
C LYS A 138 -2.24 -21.07 4.88
N ILE A 139 -1.71 -22.16 4.33
CA ILE A 139 -1.12 -22.16 2.99
C ILE A 139 -2.20 -21.93 1.93
N GLN A 140 -3.33 -22.65 2.00
CA GLN A 140 -4.44 -22.48 1.07
C GLN A 140 -5.00 -21.05 1.10
N GLN A 141 -5.17 -20.47 2.29
CA GLN A 141 -5.57 -19.07 2.45
C GLN A 141 -4.52 -18.12 1.86
N SER A 142 -3.23 -18.33 2.13
CA SER A 142 -2.16 -17.48 1.58
C SER A 142 -2.04 -17.57 0.05
N GLY A 143 -2.27 -18.75 -0.53
CA GLY A 143 -2.29 -18.95 -1.98
C GLY A 143 -3.47 -18.24 -2.64
N LEU A 144 -4.62 -18.17 -1.97
CA LEU A 144 -5.79 -17.40 -2.41
C LEU A 144 -5.56 -15.89 -2.30
N THR A 145 -4.85 -15.42 -1.26
CA THR A 145 -4.62 -13.99 -1.05
C THR A 145 -3.58 -13.40 -2.02
N ILE A 146 -2.55 -14.16 -2.42
CA ILE A 146 -1.48 -13.65 -3.30
C ILE A 146 -1.95 -13.49 -4.75
N GLN A 147 -2.99 -14.20 -5.20
CA GLN A 147 -3.52 -14.01 -6.57
C GLN A 147 -4.53 -12.86 -6.70
N GLN A 148 -5.17 -12.40 -5.60
CA GLN A 148 -6.13 -11.29 -5.65
C GLN A 148 -5.57 -9.95 -5.14
N ALA A 149 -4.52 -9.96 -4.33
CA ALA A 149 -3.83 -8.76 -3.89
C ALA A 149 -2.40 -8.72 -4.45
N GLY A 150 -2.28 -8.39 -5.74
CA GLY A 150 -1.04 -7.87 -6.30
C GLY A 150 -0.75 -6.47 -5.74
N PHE A 151 -0.49 -6.39 -4.44
CA PHE A 151 0.08 -5.21 -3.78
C PHE A 151 1.56 -5.52 -3.51
N VAL A 152 2.40 -4.62 -4.01
CA VAL A 152 3.77 -4.85 -4.43
C VAL A 152 4.72 -4.98 -3.25
N GLY A 153 5.50 -6.07 -3.22
CA GLY A 153 6.61 -6.24 -2.27
C GLY A 153 7.72 -7.13 -2.85
N ARG A 154 8.71 -6.47 -3.47
CA ARG A 154 10.05 -6.94 -3.93
C ARG A 154 10.15 -7.75 -5.24
N GLY A 155 10.60 -7.05 -6.28
CA GLY A 155 11.90 -7.27 -6.95
C GLY A 155 12.14 -8.55 -7.78
N ALA A 156 12.33 -8.32 -9.09
CA ALA A 156 12.99 -9.13 -10.13
C ALA A 156 12.07 -9.83 -11.17
N SER A 157 12.17 -9.30 -12.40
CA SER A 157 11.84 -9.85 -13.74
C SER A 157 10.53 -10.64 -13.92
N VAL A 158 9.65 -10.04 -14.74
CA VAL A 158 8.44 -10.62 -15.32
C VAL A 158 8.77 -11.83 -16.22
N PRO A 159 8.08 -12.97 -16.06
CA PRO A 159 7.64 -13.77 -17.18
C PRO A 159 6.12 -13.65 -17.32
N THR A 160 5.71 -13.28 -18.53
CA THR A 160 4.35 -13.31 -19.06
C THR A 160 3.75 -14.72 -18.98
N GLY A 161 2.70 -14.90 -18.16
CA GLY A 161 1.91 -16.13 -18.11
C GLY A 161 0.57 -15.88 -17.40
N GLY A 162 -0.53 -16.08 -18.11
CA GLY A 162 -1.84 -15.50 -17.83
C GLY A 162 -2.54 -15.98 -16.55
N ALA A 163 -3.10 -15.01 -15.84
CA ALA A 163 -4.11 -15.16 -14.80
C ALA A 163 -5.40 -14.43 -15.25
N PRO A 164 -6.58 -14.82 -14.74
CA PRO A 164 -7.86 -14.44 -15.31
C PRO A 164 -8.11 -12.94 -15.12
N ALA A 165 -8.71 -12.33 -16.15
CA ALA A 165 -8.92 -10.90 -16.24
C ALA A 165 -9.49 -10.31 -14.94
N PRO A 166 -8.97 -9.17 -14.44
CA PRO A 166 -9.62 -8.43 -13.37
C PRO A 166 -11.07 -8.21 -13.77
N ARG A 167 -12.00 -8.45 -12.83
CA ARG A 167 -13.43 -8.17 -13.05
C ARG A 167 -13.55 -6.73 -13.56
N LEU A 168 -13.92 -6.59 -14.83
CA LEU A 168 -14.14 -5.32 -15.52
C LEU A 168 -15.10 -4.47 -14.67
N GLY A 169 -14.56 -3.52 -13.91
CA GLY A 169 -15.37 -2.61 -13.09
C GLY A 169 -14.81 -2.21 -11.72
N ALA A 170 -13.73 -2.82 -11.22
CA ALA A 170 -13.13 -2.33 -9.97
C ALA A 170 -12.44 -0.98 -10.22
N THR A 171 -13.08 0.11 -9.81
CA THR A 171 -12.51 1.45 -9.89
C THR A 171 -11.28 1.53 -9.01
N VAL A 172 -10.16 2.03 -9.55
CA VAL A 172 -8.94 2.28 -8.78
C VAL A 172 -9.28 3.28 -7.66
N PRO A 173 -8.86 3.02 -6.40
CA PRO A 173 -9.08 3.95 -5.30
C PRO A 173 -8.56 5.35 -5.62
N THR A 174 -9.38 6.36 -5.38
CA THR A 174 -9.03 7.76 -5.70
C THR A 174 -8.48 8.56 -4.52
N ASP A 175 -8.52 7.99 -3.31
CA ASP A 175 -8.05 8.63 -2.07
C ASP A 175 -7.57 7.57 -1.06
N ALA A 176 -6.82 8.03 -0.05
CA ALA A 176 -6.26 7.17 0.99
C ALA A 176 -7.33 6.48 1.86
N THR A 177 -8.52 7.06 1.99
CA THR A 177 -9.61 6.45 2.77
C THR A 177 -10.17 5.21 2.03
N GLN A 178 -10.27 5.26 0.71
CA GLN A 178 -10.65 4.11 -0.11
C GLN A 178 -9.59 3.00 -0.05
N TYR A 179 -8.30 3.35 -0.10
CA TYR A 179 -7.22 2.37 0.11
C TYR A 179 -7.29 1.72 1.50
N LEU A 180 -7.56 2.52 2.54
CA LEU A 180 -7.75 2.01 3.91
C LEU A 180 -8.93 1.06 4.00
N GLU A 181 -10.07 1.40 3.38
CA GLU A 181 -11.25 0.56 3.42
C GLU A 181 -11.01 -0.77 2.69
N GLN A 182 -10.33 -0.76 1.55
CA GLN A 182 -9.93 -2.00 0.88
C GLN A 182 -8.98 -2.86 1.72
N ALA A 183 -7.98 -2.24 2.36
CA ALA A 183 -7.07 -2.94 3.26
C ALA A 183 -7.80 -3.51 4.48
N TYR A 184 -8.77 -2.77 5.02
CA TYR A 184 -9.63 -3.23 6.11
C TYR A 184 -10.47 -4.44 5.70
N GLN A 185 -11.15 -4.40 4.54
CA GLN A 185 -11.92 -5.55 4.06
C GLN A 185 -11.04 -6.80 3.84
N ALA A 186 -9.84 -6.63 3.27
CA ALA A 186 -8.89 -7.71 3.11
C ALA A 186 -8.43 -8.28 4.47
N PHE A 187 -8.17 -7.41 5.46
CA PHE A 187 -7.82 -7.80 6.82
C PHE A 187 -8.93 -8.61 7.49
N LEU A 188 -10.19 -8.17 7.39
CA LEU A 188 -11.34 -8.90 7.94
C LEU A 188 -11.48 -10.30 7.36
N ALA A 189 -11.37 -10.40 6.03
CA ALA A 189 -11.45 -11.68 5.31
C ALA A 189 -10.28 -12.61 5.66
N GLN A 190 -9.07 -12.06 5.78
CA GLN A 190 -7.86 -12.82 6.09
C GLN A 190 -7.92 -13.45 7.49
N TYR A 191 -8.45 -12.73 8.47
CA TYR A 191 -8.42 -13.15 9.88
C TYR A 191 -9.76 -13.66 10.41
N ASN A 192 -10.81 -13.73 9.58
CA ASN A 192 -12.16 -14.14 9.96
C ASN A 192 -12.66 -13.42 11.22
N VAL A 193 -12.45 -12.11 11.27
CA VAL A 193 -12.87 -11.26 12.40
C VAL A 193 -14.40 -11.26 12.45
N ASP A 194 -14.99 -11.51 13.61
CA ASP A 194 -16.44 -11.57 13.77
C ASP A 194 -17.13 -10.20 13.60
N LEU A 195 -18.44 -10.23 13.37
CA LEU A 195 -19.26 -9.03 13.11
C LEU A 195 -19.20 -8.01 14.26
N ARG A 196 -19.10 -8.47 15.51
CA ARG A 196 -19.07 -7.58 16.68
C ARG A 196 -17.76 -6.79 16.74
N ALA A 197 -16.63 -7.44 16.48
CA ALA A 197 -15.34 -6.77 16.38
C ALA A 197 -15.28 -5.86 15.15
N GLN A 198 -15.92 -6.24 14.03
CA GLN A 198 -16.06 -5.37 12.86
C GLN A 198 -16.78 -4.06 13.19
N GLU A 199 -17.92 -4.14 13.88
CA GLU A 199 -18.68 -2.97 14.33
C GLU A 199 -17.86 -2.04 15.24
N GLN A 200 -16.97 -2.60 16.06
CA GLN A 200 -16.07 -1.79 16.89
C GLN A 200 -15.05 -1.03 16.04
N VAL A 201 -14.49 -1.66 15.01
CA VAL A 201 -13.54 -1.02 14.09
C VAL A 201 -14.23 0.04 13.22
N SER A 202 -15.49 -0.18 12.82
CA SER A 202 -16.24 0.78 11.99
C SER A 202 -16.59 2.07 12.74
N GLN A 203 -16.56 2.06 14.07
CA GLN A 203 -16.77 3.25 14.91
C GLN A 203 -15.50 4.09 15.12
N LEU A 204 -14.34 3.61 14.66
CA LEU A 204 -13.07 4.32 14.81
C LEU A 204 -12.86 5.34 13.69
N SER A 205 -12.11 6.40 14.00
CA SER A 205 -11.59 7.32 12.98
C SER A 205 -10.63 6.58 12.01
N PRO A 206 -10.38 7.11 10.81
CA PRO A 206 -9.51 6.46 9.83
C PRO A 206 -8.10 6.13 10.36
N LEU A 207 -7.49 7.03 11.14
CA LEU A 207 -6.15 6.80 11.71
C LEU A 207 -6.17 5.75 12.82
N GLU A 208 -7.19 5.74 13.68
CA GLU A 208 -7.38 4.68 14.69
C GLU A 208 -7.61 3.32 14.02
N LYS A 209 -8.44 3.27 12.96
CA LYS A 209 -8.70 2.07 12.16
C LYS A 209 -7.40 1.55 11.55
N LEU A 210 -6.60 2.43 10.95
CA LEU A 210 -5.30 2.08 10.38
C LEU A 210 -4.35 1.47 11.44
N GLU A 211 -4.27 2.10 12.61
CA GLU A 211 -3.42 1.60 13.70
C GLU A 211 -3.82 0.17 14.11
N VAL A 212 -5.13 -0.10 14.24
CA VAL A 212 -5.66 -1.44 14.62
C VAL A 212 -5.28 -2.51 13.59
N ILE A 213 -5.44 -2.23 12.29
CA ILE A 213 -5.18 -3.23 11.23
C ILE A 213 -3.70 -3.37 10.87
N SER A 214 -2.87 -2.39 11.22
CA SER A 214 -1.43 -2.43 10.93
C SER A 214 -0.66 -3.42 11.81
N GLN A 215 -1.18 -3.73 13.00
CA GLN A 215 -0.51 -4.58 13.96
C GLN A 215 -0.60 -6.06 13.56
N SER A 216 0.51 -6.78 13.62
CA SER A 216 0.53 -8.19 13.22
C SER A 216 -0.43 -9.05 14.06
N MET A 217 -1.04 -10.04 13.43
CA MET A 217 -1.92 -11.03 14.06
C MET A 217 -1.25 -12.40 14.15
N ASP A 218 0.09 -12.45 13.99
CA ASP A 218 0.85 -13.67 14.17
C ASP A 218 0.68 -14.18 15.60
N ASN A 219 0.36 -15.48 15.73
CA ASN A 219 0.16 -16.18 17.01
C ASN A 219 -1.05 -15.73 17.84
N VAL A 220 -1.99 -14.98 17.25
CA VAL A 220 -3.25 -14.63 17.92
C VAL A 220 -4.24 -15.79 17.82
N TYR A 221 -4.57 -16.41 18.96
CA TYR A 221 -5.54 -17.52 19.02
C TYR A 221 -6.98 -17.05 18.72
N ASN A 222 -7.36 -15.86 19.19
CA ASN A 222 -8.68 -15.26 18.96
C ASN A 222 -8.53 -13.89 18.26
N PRO A 223 -8.59 -13.84 16.93
CA PRO A 223 -8.46 -12.60 16.17
C PRO A 223 -9.47 -11.52 16.57
N SER A 224 -10.75 -11.87 16.70
CA SER A 224 -11.79 -10.91 17.08
C SER A 224 -11.53 -10.27 18.44
N GLY A 225 -11.13 -11.07 19.43
CA GLY A 225 -10.80 -10.57 20.77
C GLY A 225 -9.60 -9.63 20.77
N ALA A 226 -8.57 -9.94 19.97
CA ALA A 226 -7.41 -9.06 19.81
C ALA A 226 -7.79 -7.74 19.13
N VAL A 227 -8.58 -7.78 18.06
CA VAL A 227 -9.09 -6.59 17.37
C VAL A 227 -9.93 -5.73 18.33
N ALA A 228 -10.85 -6.34 19.07
CA ALA A 228 -11.68 -5.65 20.07
C ALA A 228 -10.83 -4.96 21.16
N SER A 229 -9.82 -5.65 21.68
CA SER A 229 -8.88 -5.09 22.66
C SER A 229 -8.10 -3.91 22.09
N ARG A 230 -7.64 -4.00 20.84
CA ARG A 230 -6.95 -2.90 20.16
C ARG A 230 -7.87 -1.70 19.94
N CYS A 231 -9.10 -1.92 19.51
CA CYS A 231 -10.11 -0.87 19.37
C CYS A 231 -10.31 -0.10 20.67
N ALA A 232 -10.46 -0.82 21.80
CA ALA A 232 -10.60 -0.20 23.11
C ALA A 232 -9.36 0.61 23.54
N LYS A 233 -8.15 0.22 23.10
CA LYS A 233 -6.91 0.94 23.40
C LYS A 233 -6.75 2.22 22.59
N VAL A 234 -7.18 2.24 21.33
CA VAL A 234 -6.98 3.40 20.45
C VAL A 234 -8.11 4.42 20.55
N LYS A 235 -9.35 3.97 20.81
CA LYS A 235 -10.55 4.81 20.76
C LYS A 235 -10.44 6.04 21.67
N GLY A 236 -10.54 7.22 21.07
CA GLY A 236 -10.55 8.50 21.76
C GLY A 236 -9.18 8.95 22.30
N ARG A 237 -8.09 8.27 21.93
CA ARG A 237 -6.73 8.69 22.27
C ARG A 237 -6.09 9.41 21.08
N PRO A 238 -5.18 10.37 21.30
CA PRO A 238 -4.33 10.89 20.24
C PRO A 238 -3.59 9.73 19.57
N VAL A 239 -3.82 9.53 18.27
CA VAL A 239 -3.25 8.41 17.54
C VAL A 239 -1.78 8.68 17.26
N VAL A 240 -0.91 7.84 17.79
CA VAL A 240 0.49 7.77 17.40
C VAL A 240 0.65 6.52 16.54
N LEU A 241 0.86 6.70 15.25
CA LEU A 241 0.98 5.59 14.30
C LEU A 241 2.25 4.78 14.59
N GLY A 242 2.09 3.46 14.72
CA GLY A 242 3.23 2.55 14.80
C GLY A 242 4.05 2.52 13.51
N PRO A 243 5.30 1.99 13.53
CA PRO A 243 6.18 1.98 12.36
C PRO A 243 5.57 1.33 11.11
N ARG A 244 4.79 0.26 11.30
CA ARG A 244 4.12 -0.45 10.20
C ARG A 244 2.95 0.36 9.62
N ALA A 245 2.17 1.05 10.46
CA ALA A 245 1.14 1.96 9.99
C ALA A 245 1.76 3.13 9.21
N ALA A 246 2.83 3.73 9.73
CA ALA A 246 3.55 4.80 9.06
C ALA A 246 4.11 4.36 7.68
N GLN A 247 4.70 3.17 7.60
CA GLN A 247 5.17 2.61 6.32
C GLN A 247 4.01 2.44 5.32
N TRP A 248 2.87 1.90 5.77
CA TRP A 248 1.70 1.73 4.92
C TRP A 248 1.19 3.08 4.38
N VAL A 249 1.18 4.14 5.20
CA VAL A 249 0.82 5.48 4.73
C VAL A 249 1.78 5.96 3.64
N ALA A 250 3.09 5.77 3.81
CA ALA A 250 4.07 6.18 2.82
C ALA A 250 3.87 5.46 1.46
N GLU A 251 3.56 4.15 1.50
CA GLU A 251 3.24 3.35 0.32
C GLU A 251 1.93 3.83 -0.36
N VAL A 252 0.89 4.12 0.43
CA VAL A 252 -0.38 4.65 -0.08
C VAL A 252 -0.20 6.04 -0.68
N ALA A 253 0.61 6.90 -0.06
CA ALA A 253 0.95 8.23 -0.59
C ALA A 253 1.65 8.12 -1.95
N GLN A 254 2.52 7.12 -2.13
CA GLN A 254 3.15 6.83 -3.41
C GLN A 254 2.15 6.38 -4.47
N LEU A 255 1.25 5.46 -4.14
CA LEU A 255 0.22 5.01 -5.08
C LEU A 255 -0.78 6.11 -5.43
N PHE A 256 -1.14 6.93 -4.45
CA PHE A 256 -1.97 8.10 -4.63
C PHE A 256 -1.32 9.10 -5.60
N CYS A 257 -0.05 9.45 -5.41
CA CYS A 257 0.65 10.33 -6.35
C CYS A 257 0.69 9.74 -7.76
N LYS A 258 0.98 8.43 -7.87
CA LYS A 258 1.02 7.72 -9.14
C LYS A 258 -0.34 7.71 -9.85
N SER A 259 -1.45 7.55 -9.14
CA SER A 259 -2.80 7.50 -9.73
C SER A 259 -3.23 8.85 -10.34
N PHE A 260 -2.65 9.96 -9.86
CA PHE A 260 -2.86 11.30 -10.39
C PHE A 260 -1.73 11.78 -11.32
N GLY A 261 -0.81 10.90 -11.72
CA GLY A 261 0.29 11.24 -12.63
C GLY A 261 1.35 12.16 -12.03
N ILE A 262 1.47 12.21 -10.70
CA ILE A 262 2.52 12.95 -9.99
C ILE A 262 3.77 12.07 -9.94
N ASP A 263 4.86 12.56 -10.51
CA ASP A 263 6.13 11.83 -10.59
C ASP A 263 6.76 11.63 -9.20
N SER A 264 7.40 10.48 -8.99
CA SER A 264 8.15 10.17 -7.77
C SER A 264 9.42 11.02 -7.64
N SER A 265 9.92 11.62 -8.72
CA SER A 265 11.01 12.60 -8.66
C SER A 265 10.52 14.05 -8.49
N SER A 266 9.22 14.28 -8.40
CA SER A 266 8.70 15.64 -8.24
C SER A 266 8.95 16.16 -6.83
N ASP A 267 9.23 17.46 -6.72
CA ASP A 267 9.39 18.12 -5.41
C ASP A 267 8.13 17.96 -4.54
N ALA A 268 6.94 17.88 -5.15
CA ALA A 268 5.68 17.67 -4.43
C ALA A 268 5.67 16.33 -3.71
N PHE A 269 6.16 15.29 -4.39
CA PHE A 269 6.29 13.97 -3.80
C PHE A 269 7.33 13.96 -2.68
N SER A 270 8.48 14.59 -2.87
CA SER A 270 9.51 14.70 -1.83
C SER A 270 9.02 15.43 -0.59
N VAL A 271 8.27 16.53 -0.76
CA VAL A 271 7.67 17.27 0.37
C VAL A 271 6.61 16.42 1.06
N LEU A 272 5.78 15.69 0.32
CA LEU A 272 4.78 14.78 0.91
C LEU A 272 5.46 13.70 1.76
N GLN A 273 6.51 13.06 1.25
CA GLN A 273 7.25 12.01 1.97
C GLN A 273 7.97 12.52 3.23
N ALA A 274 8.31 13.82 3.27
CA ALA A 274 8.92 14.45 4.44
C ALA A 274 7.91 14.77 5.56
N LEU A 275 6.60 14.75 5.28
CA LEU A 275 5.59 15.00 6.31
C LEU A 275 5.46 13.82 7.28
N PRO A 276 5.06 14.07 8.54
CA PRO A 276 4.60 13.01 9.45
C PRO A 276 3.46 12.18 8.83
N ALA A 277 3.39 10.89 9.17
CA ALA A 277 2.46 9.96 8.54
C ALA A 277 0.98 10.33 8.74
N ASP A 278 0.60 10.90 9.89
CA ASP A 278 -0.75 11.42 10.10
C ASP A 278 -1.11 12.54 9.10
N LYS A 279 -0.14 13.42 8.80
CA LYS A 279 -0.29 14.50 7.82
C LYS A 279 -0.26 14.01 6.39
N GLN A 280 0.56 13.03 6.06
CA GLN A 280 0.54 12.38 4.75
C GLN A 280 -0.85 11.78 4.46
N PHE A 281 -1.40 11.05 5.44
CA PHE A 281 -2.72 10.45 5.32
C PHE A 281 -3.82 11.53 5.18
N GLU A 282 -3.76 12.59 5.98
CA GLU A 282 -4.68 13.72 5.90
C GLU A 282 -4.67 14.37 4.50
N VAL A 283 -3.50 14.62 3.92
CA VAL A 283 -3.36 15.16 2.56
C VAL A 283 -3.96 14.23 1.51
N CYS A 284 -3.69 12.91 1.63
CA CYS A 284 -4.12 11.91 0.65
C CYS A 284 -5.57 11.45 0.82
N SER A 285 -6.22 11.80 1.94
CA SER A 285 -7.63 11.46 2.22
C SER A 285 -8.63 12.22 1.32
N GLN A 286 -8.18 13.30 0.69
CA GLN A 286 -9.00 14.10 -0.21
C GLN A 286 -8.63 13.79 -1.66
N SER A 287 -9.61 13.39 -2.46
CA SER A 287 -9.39 13.15 -3.90
C SER A 287 -8.84 14.39 -4.61
N LEU A 288 -7.99 14.16 -5.62
CA LEU A 288 -7.52 15.18 -6.57
C LEU A 288 -8.31 15.13 -7.89
N ALA A 289 -9.38 14.33 -7.95
CA ALA A 289 -10.21 14.20 -9.14
C ALA A 289 -10.77 15.57 -9.57
N GLY A 290 -10.64 15.87 -10.87
CA GLY A 290 -11.05 17.15 -11.44
C GLY A 290 -10.06 18.31 -11.27
N ALA A 291 -8.93 18.11 -10.58
CA ALA A 291 -7.88 19.11 -10.53
C ALA A 291 -7.18 19.24 -11.90
N ARG A 292 -7.07 20.46 -12.41
CA ARG A 292 -6.32 20.75 -13.65
C ARG A 292 -4.83 20.51 -13.49
N ASN A 293 -4.31 20.79 -12.31
CA ASN A 293 -2.92 20.54 -11.91
C ASN A 293 -2.93 19.88 -10.51
N PRO A 294 -2.95 18.55 -10.43
CA PRO A 294 -3.01 17.82 -9.16
C PRO A 294 -1.80 18.11 -8.26
N GLN A 295 -0.63 18.38 -8.85
CA GLN A 295 0.60 18.68 -8.13
C GLN A 295 0.51 20.02 -7.37
N SER A 296 -0.02 21.06 -8.00
CA SER A 296 -0.25 22.36 -7.32
C SER A 296 -1.28 22.25 -6.19
N VAL A 297 -2.36 21.48 -6.40
CA VAL A 297 -3.37 21.27 -5.36
C VAL A 297 -2.78 20.52 -4.16
N LEU A 298 -1.96 19.49 -4.43
CA LEU A 298 -1.24 18.74 -3.40
C LEU A 298 -0.34 19.68 -2.58
N TYR A 299 0.43 20.54 -3.24
CA TYR A 299 1.27 21.55 -2.57
C TYR A 299 0.48 22.50 -1.67
N CYS A 300 -0.62 23.07 -2.18
CA CYS A 300 -1.46 23.96 -1.39
C CYS A 300 -2.03 23.27 -0.15
N ARG A 301 -2.33 21.96 -0.23
CA ARG A 301 -2.79 21.19 0.94
C ARG A 301 -1.67 20.98 1.96
N MET A 302 -0.48 20.58 1.50
CA MET A 302 0.67 20.41 2.38
C MET A 302 1.01 21.71 3.12
N GLN A 303 1.04 22.86 2.42
CA GLN A 303 1.28 24.17 3.03
C GLN A 303 0.24 24.55 4.10
N LYS A 304 -1.04 24.29 3.83
CA LYS A 304 -2.12 24.53 4.81
C LYS A 304 -1.94 23.72 6.09
N LEU A 305 -1.42 22.50 5.98
CA LEU A 305 -1.26 21.60 7.12
C LEU A 305 0.05 21.81 7.89
N SER A 306 1.13 22.17 7.20
CA SER A 306 2.43 22.41 7.85
C SER A 306 2.45 23.70 8.67
N GLY A 307 1.50 24.63 8.47
CA GLY A 307 1.44 25.92 9.16
C GLY A 307 2.65 26.84 8.91
N THR A 308 3.61 26.37 8.11
CA THR A 308 4.84 27.05 7.76
C THR A 308 4.66 27.65 6.37
N PRO A 309 4.81 28.97 6.21
CA PRO A 309 4.81 29.60 4.89
C PRO A 309 6.06 29.13 4.15
N VAL A 310 5.91 28.15 3.25
CA VAL A 310 7.00 27.70 2.38
C VAL A 310 7.28 28.81 1.37
N ALA A 311 8.54 29.23 1.27
CA ALA A 311 8.96 30.28 0.34
C ALA A 311 8.54 29.93 -1.11
N PRO A 312 7.99 30.88 -1.88
CA PRO A 312 7.43 30.64 -3.21
C PRO A 312 8.43 30.12 -4.26
N GLN A 313 9.72 30.06 -3.94
CA GLN A 313 10.79 29.58 -4.81
C GLN A 313 10.66 28.10 -5.21
N ALA A 314 9.99 27.25 -4.42
CA ALA A 314 9.83 25.82 -4.72
C ALA A 314 8.73 25.50 -5.75
N LEU A 315 7.91 26.47 -6.16
CA LEU A 315 6.80 26.24 -7.09
C LEU A 315 7.17 26.47 -8.56
N GLY A 316 8.46 26.65 -8.88
CA GLY A 316 8.91 26.89 -10.26
C GLY A 316 8.44 28.22 -10.86
N TYR A 317 7.72 29.06 -10.09
CA TYR A 317 7.48 30.44 -10.45
C TYR A 317 8.81 31.16 -10.37
N GLN A 318 9.45 31.40 -11.53
CA GLN A 318 10.55 32.34 -11.62
C GLN A 318 10.06 33.67 -11.05
N THR A 319 10.60 34.06 -9.91
CA THR A 319 10.47 35.41 -9.40
C THR A 319 11.12 36.32 -10.42
N VAL A 320 10.31 36.93 -11.29
CA VAL A 320 10.75 38.08 -12.08
C VAL A 320 11.38 39.08 -11.12
N PRO A 321 12.62 39.55 -11.37
CA PRO A 321 13.33 40.41 -10.45
C PRO A 321 12.49 41.65 -10.16
N ALA A 322 12.27 41.89 -8.86
CA ALA A 322 11.55 43.06 -8.39
C ALA A 322 12.26 44.32 -8.93
N LEU A 323 11.64 44.99 -9.89
CA LEU A 323 11.98 46.35 -10.26
C LEU A 323 11.85 47.21 -9.00
N GLN A 324 12.96 47.79 -8.58
CA GLN A 324 13.10 48.66 -7.42
C GLN A 324 11.98 49.70 -7.41
N ALA A 325 11.20 49.72 -6.33
CA ALA A 325 10.18 50.73 -6.10
C ALA A 325 10.86 52.09 -5.81
N PRO A 326 10.46 53.18 -6.48
CA PRO A 326 10.88 54.51 -6.09
C PRO A 326 10.06 54.99 -4.88
N HIS A 327 10.71 55.91 -4.18
CA HIS A 327 10.36 56.55 -2.92
C HIS A 327 8.87 56.89 -2.69
N THR A 328 8.44 56.61 -1.45
CA THR A 328 7.23 57.08 -0.79
C THR A 328 7.19 58.60 -0.72
N LEU A 329 6.31 59.23 -1.49
CA LEU A 329 5.78 60.56 -1.18
C LEU A 329 4.28 60.45 -0.93
N SER A 330 3.92 60.85 0.28
CA SER A 330 2.55 61.09 0.76
C SER A 330 1.80 62.00 -0.23
N MET A 331 0.72 61.47 -0.81
CA MET A 331 -0.24 62.21 -1.61
C MET A 331 -1.64 61.73 -1.21
N MET A 332 -2.30 62.45 -0.29
CA MET A 332 -3.75 62.43 -0.15
C MET A 332 -4.34 63.07 -1.42
N GLY A 333 -4.47 62.27 -2.48
CA GLY A 333 -4.92 62.77 -3.77
C GLY A 333 -5.41 61.64 -4.67
N CYS A 334 -6.74 61.51 -4.75
CA CYS A 334 -7.50 60.76 -5.75
C CYS A 334 -7.22 59.24 -5.83
N ALA A 335 -7.88 58.46 -4.96
CA ALA A 335 -8.01 57.00 -5.10
C ALA A 335 -8.49 56.56 -6.51
N GLY A 336 -9.16 57.43 -7.26
CA GLY A 336 -9.53 57.18 -8.66
C GLY A 336 -8.33 56.98 -9.61
N GLY A 337 -7.19 57.64 -9.36
CA GLY A 337 -6.01 57.54 -10.24
C GLY A 337 -5.35 56.17 -10.19
N GLU A 338 -5.31 55.53 -9.01
CA GLU A 338 -4.77 54.18 -8.85
C GLU A 338 -5.65 53.13 -9.52
N VAL A 339 -6.97 53.28 -9.41
CA VAL A 339 -7.94 52.38 -10.04
C VAL A 339 -7.84 52.42 -11.56
N GLU A 340 -7.78 53.61 -12.18
CA GLU A 340 -7.60 53.71 -13.63
C GLU A 340 -6.24 53.17 -14.08
N SER A 341 -5.18 53.40 -13.30
CA SER A 341 -3.84 52.84 -13.57
C SER A 341 -3.87 51.31 -13.52
N PHE A 342 -4.61 50.74 -12.57
CA PHE A 342 -4.78 49.30 -12.43
C PHE A 342 -5.61 48.71 -13.58
N ILE A 343 -6.72 49.36 -13.95
CA ILE A 343 -7.58 48.98 -15.10
C ILE A 343 -6.75 48.97 -16.39
N ALA A 344 -5.97 50.03 -16.63
CA ALA A 344 -5.11 50.15 -17.81
C ALA A 344 -4.00 49.09 -17.82
N ARG A 345 -3.34 48.86 -16.67
CA ARG A 345 -2.23 47.90 -16.54
C ARG A 345 -2.66 46.47 -16.89
N TYR A 346 -3.85 46.06 -16.44
CA TYR A 346 -4.36 44.70 -16.64
C TYR A 346 -5.36 44.57 -17.78
N LYS A 347 -5.61 45.66 -18.53
CA LYS A 347 -6.57 45.71 -19.65
C LYS A 347 -7.92 45.10 -19.26
N LEU A 348 -8.47 45.53 -18.13
CA LEU A 348 -9.78 45.05 -17.67
C LEU A 348 -10.85 45.49 -18.67
N ASP A 349 -11.83 44.62 -18.91
CA ASP A 349 -12.99 44.97 -19.71
C ASP A 349 -13.86 46.01 -19.00
N GLU A 350 -14.72 46.71 -19.76
CA GLU A 350 -15.51 47.82 -19.24
C GLU A 350 -16.44 47.41 -18.09
N ARG A 351 -16.86 46.13 -18.06
CA ARG A 351 -17.72 45.61 -17.00
C ARG A 351 -16.96 45.43 -15.70
N ALA A 352 -15.79 44.79 -15.73
CA ALA A 352 -14.94 44.63 -14.56
C ALA A 352 -14.37 45.97 -14.09
N ALA A 353 -14.02 46.86 -15.02
CA ALA A 353 -13.59 48.23 -14.74
C ALA A 353 -14.70 49.02 -14.03
N GLY A 354 -15.93 49.00 -14.55
CA GLY A 354 -17.08 49.66 -13.94
C GLY A 354 -17.35 49.18 -12.51
N VAL A 355 -17.36 47.86 -12.29
CA VAL A 355 -17.58 47.28 -10.95
C VAL A 355 -16.46 47.64 -9.96
N LEU A 356 -15.21 47.76 -10.43
CA LEU A 356 -14.09 48.20 -9.60
C LEU A 356 -14.15 49.70 -9.29
N ARG A 357 -14.52 50.54 -10.26
CA ARG A 357 -14.74 51.98 -10.07
C ARG A 357 -15.87 52.25 -9.07
N ASP A 358 -16.98 51.52 -9.20
CA ASP A 358 -18.12 51.60 -8.28
C ASP A 358 -17.73 51.21 -6.86
N LEU A 359 -16.93 50.14 -6.71
CA LEU A 359 -16.39 49.74 -5.41
C LEU A 359 -15.49 50.84 -4.84
N ALA A 360 -14.58 51.40 -5.64
CA ALA A 360 -13.66 52.44 -5.18
C ALA A 360 -14.37 53.75 -4.79
N ALA A 361 -15.47 54.10 -5.47
CA ALA A 361 -16.28 55.25 -5.11
C ALA A 361 -17.05 55.05 -3.79
N ARG A 362 -17.45 53.82 -3.47
CA ARG A 362 -18.21 53.48 -2.25
C ARG A 362 -17.31 53.17 -1.05
N ASP A 363 -16.26 52.39 -1.27
CA ASP A 363 -15.32 51.91 -0.27
C ASP A 363 -13.90 51.81 -0.88
N PRO A 364 -13.12 52.91 -0.80
CA PRO A 364 -11.76 52.97 -1.31
C PRO A 364 -10.84 51.90 -0.70
N THR A 365 -11.06 51.56 0.58
CA THR A 365 -10.24 50.57 1.31
C THR A 365 -10.48 49.16 0.77
N ALA A 366 -11.74 48.81 0.49
CA ALA A 366 -12.07 47.53 -0.12
C ALA A 366 -11.54 47.41 -1.56
N ALA A 367 -11.58 48.50 -2.34
CA ALA A 367 -11.00 48.52 -3.67
C ALA A 367 -9.47 48.32 -3.61
N GLU A 368 -8.79 48.99 -2.68
CA GLU A 368 -7.36 48.80 -2.44
C GLU A 368 -7.05 47.34 -2.11
N GLU A 369 -7.84 46.70 -1.26
CA GLU A 369 -7.64 45.29 -0.89
C GLU A 369 -7.81 44.33 -2.09
N VAL A 370 -8.80 44.59 -2.95
CA VAL A 370 -9.02 43.82 -4.19
C VAL A 370 -7.82 43.97 -5.14
N MET A 371 -7.25 45.18 -5.22
CA MET A 371 -6.09 45.51 -6.07
C MET A 371 -4.75 45.02 -5.46
N ARG A 372 -4.64 44.91 -4.14
CA ARG A 372 -3.43 44.47 -3.42
C ARG A 372 -3.00 43.05 -3.80
N HIS A 373 -3.96 42.22 -4.19
CA HIS A 373 -3.68 40.86 -4.65
C HIS A 373 -3.23 40.88 -6.11
N PRO A 374 -1.96 40.58 -6.43
CA PRO A 374 -1.46 40.65 -7.80
C PRO A 374 -2.25 39.72 -8.72
N ILE A 375 -2.51 40.17 -9.95
CA ILE A 375 -2.97 39.31 -11.02
C ILE A 375 -1.72 38.72 -11.66
N THR A 376 -1.52 37.40 -11.52
CA THR A 376 -0.34 36.74 -12.10
C THR A 376 -0.43 36.75 -13.63
N ALA A 377 0.72 36.76 -14.31
CA ALA A 377 0.80 36.78 -15.77
C ALA A 377 0.11 35.57 -16.43
N GLU A 378 -0.11 34.50 -15.67
CA GLU A 378 -0.77 33.26 -16.11
C GLU A 378 -2.30 33.37 -16.15
N VAL A 379 -2.88 34.43 -15.59
CA VAL A 379 -4.33 34.64 -15.60
C VAL A 379 -4.78 34.98 -17.01
N ARG A 380 -5.42 34.01 -17.67
CA ARG A 380 -5.97 34.16 -19.02
C ARG A 380 -7.07 35.21 -19.14
N ASN A 381 -7.77 35.53 -18.05
CA ASN A 381 -8.84 36.52 -18.02
C ASN A 381 -8.79 37.37 -16.72
N PRO A 382 -8.07 38.50 -16.73
CA PRO A 382 -7.93 39.36 -15.54
C PRO A 382 -9.26 39.97 -15.11
N SER A 383 -10.14 40.33 -16.05
CA SER A 383 -11.47 40.88 -15.79
C SER A 383 -12.33 39.94 -14.93
N GLY A 384 -12.31 38.65 -15.23
CA GLY A 384 -13.07 37.64 -14.48
C GLY A 384 -12.60 37.50 -13.03
N VAL A 385 -11.29 37.60 -12.79
CA VAL A 385 -10.71 37.53 -11.44
C VAL A 385 -11.11 38.74 -10.61
N ILE A 386 -11.00 39.95 -11.17
CA ILE A 386 -11.39 41.18 -10.47
C ILE A 386 -12.89 41.19 -10.19
N HIS A 387 -13.71 40.83 -11.18
CA HIS A 387 -15.16 40.76 -10.98
C HIS A 387 -15.53 39.77 -9.86
N ALA A 388 -14.90 38.60 -9.79
CA ALA A 388 -15.13 37.62 -8.73
C ALA A 388 -14.73 38.16 -7.35
N ARG A 389 -13.58 38.83 -7.24
CA ARG A 389 -13.12 39.44 -5.97
C ARG A 389 -14.05 40.53 -5.47
N VAL A 390 -14.47 41.44 -6.36
CA VAL A 390 -15.42 42.50 -5.99
C VAL A 390 -16.77 41.89 -5.59
N THR A 391 -17.26 40.87 -6.31
CA THR A 391 -18.53 40.19 -5.98
C THR A 391 -18.48 39.52 -4.61
N SER A 392 -17.37 38.82 -4.28
CA SER A 392 -17.16 38.21 -2.96
C SER A 392 -17.11 39.24 -1.84
N ARG A 393 -16.48 40.40 -2.09
CA ARG A 393 -16.39 41.50 -1.12
C ARG A 393 -17.71 42.22 -0.89
N MET A 394 -18.52 42.39 -1.93
CA MET A 394 -19.87 42.98 -1.81
C MET A 394 -20.89 42.03 -1.16
N GLY A 395 -20.50 40.82 -0.75
CA GLY A 395 -21.41 39.87 -0.13
C GLY A 395 -22.50 39.34 -1.07
N VAL A 396 -22.38 39.60 -2.38
CA VAL A 396 -23.26 39.05 -3.43
C VAL A 396 -22.82 37.64 -3.77
N SER A 397 -22.56 36.81 -2.75
CA SER A 397 -22.34 35.39 -2.95
C SER A 397 -23.65 34.80 -3.47
N LYS A 398 -23.63 34.40 -4.73
CA LYS A 398 -24.68 33.62 -5.40
C LYS A 398 -25.07 32.48 -4.44
N ARG A 399 -26.27 32.53 -3.85
CA ARG A 399 -26.87 31.38 -3.16
C ARG A 399 -26.99 30.27 -4.22
N ALA A 400 -25.95 29.47 -4.36
CA ALA A 400 -25.93 28.31 -5.23
C ALA A 400 -27.01 27.34 -4.72
N GLY A 401 -27.87 26.92 -5.64
CA GLY A 401 -29.13 26.24 -5.35
C GLY A 401 -28.96 24.96 -4.53
N ALA A 402 -29.66 24.94 -3.40
CA ALA A 402 -29.97 23.74 -2.61
C ALA A 402 -31.49 23.59 -2.42
N ALA A 403 -32.29 23.95 -3.44
CA ALA A 403 -33.74 23.77 -3.41
C ALA A 403 -34.23 23.30 -4.79
N GLY A 404 -34.49 22.00 -4.93
CA GLY A 404 -35.07 21.48 -6.17
C GLY A 404 -35.03 19.96 -6.38
N ALA A 405 -35.19 19.13 -5.35
CA ALA A 405 -35.48 17.71 -5.53
C ALA A 405 -36.18 17.14 -4.27
N ALA A 406 -37.40 17.61 -3.99
CA ALA A 406 -38.31 16.91 -3.08
C ALA A 406 -39.43 16.29 -3.93
N LEU A 407 -39.37 14.96 -4.02
CA LEU A 407 -40.35 14.09 -4.66
C LEU A 407 -41.75 14.31 -4.08
N ARG A 408 -42.73 14.45 -4.99
CA ARG A 408 -44.15 14.18 -4.72
C ARG A 408 -44.33 12.70 -4.42
N ALA A 409 -44.89 12.39 -3.25
CA ALA A 409 -45.67 11.17 -3.06
C ALA A 409 -47.14 11.59 -3.00
N ALA A 410 -47.94 11.13 -3.96
CA ALA A 410 -49.39 11.15 -3.89
C ALA A 410 -49.86 9.77 -3.41
N PRO A 411 -50.89 9.69 -2.55
CA PRO A 411 -51.45 8.42 -2.12
C PRO A 411 -52.51 7.94 -3.13
N TYR A 412 -52.37 6.70 -3.59
CA TYR A 412 -53.46 5.83 -4.03
C TYR A 412 -53.14 4.40 -3.63
#